data_AF-A0AAW2VKG6-F1
#
_entry.id   AF-A0AAW2VKG6-F1
#
_cell.length_a   1.000
_cell.length_b   1.000
_cell.length_c   1.000
_cell.angle_alpha   90.00
_cell.angle_beta   90.00
_cell.angle_gamma   90.00
#
_symmetry.space_group_name_H-M   'P 1'
#
loop_
_entity.id
_entity.type
_entity.pdbx_description
1 polymer ?
#
loop_
_entity_poly.entity_id
_entity_poly.type
_entity_poly.pdbx_seq_one_letter_code
_entity_poly.pdbx_strand_id
1 'polypeptide(L)'
;MRPRNQSLLHHPIGIRADLNMYAELVVALARNGMSEEIDPLMGELEKQGGGIQCEEGKGLLRLVKALIGAQRKESTVRIYGMMKKSGWGSRYEVNEYLGRVLSKGLRRFGEVELADEIDQELGGLFKGILVKPRV
;
A
#
# COMPACT_ATOMS: atom_id res chain seq x y z
N MET A 1 -26.73 40.06 -20.66
CA MET A 1 -26.12 39.64 -19.38
C MET A 1 -26.37 38.15 -19.19
N ARG A 2 -25.32 37.32 -19.13
CA ARG A 2 -25.42 35.89 -18.74
C ARG A 2 -24.81 35.75 -17.34
N PRO A 3 -25.41 35.02 -16.40
CA PRO A 3 -24.74 34.76 -15.14
C PRO A 3 -23.57 33.79 -15.40
N ARG A 4 -22.37 34.18 -14.96
CA ARG A 4 -21.25 33.25 -14.83
C ARG A 4 -21.60 32.34 -13.66
N ASN A 5 -21.99 31.11 -13.94
CA ASN A 5 -21.92 30.04 -12.96
C ASN A 5 -20.44 29.88 -12.61
N GLN A 6 -20.05 30.41 -11.44
CA GLN A 6 -18.88 29.92 -10.73
C GLN A 6 -19.20 28.48 -10.34
N SER A 7 -18.79 27.55 -11.20
CA SER A 7 -18.53 26.18 -10.79
C SER A 7 -17.48 26.26 -9.69
N LEU A 8 -17.96 26.21 -8.45
CA LEU A 8 -17.17 25.83 -7.29
C LEU A 8 -16.47 24.54 -7.68
N LEU A 9 -15.18 24.66 -8.01
CA LEU A 9 -14.28 23.53 -8.08
C LEU A 9 -14.19 23.00 -6.66
N HIS A 10 -15.15 22.16 -6.29
CA HIS A 10 -15.06 21.23 -5.19
C HIS A 10 -13.94 20.26 -5.56
N HIS A 11 -12.69 20.72 -5.47
CA HIS A 11 -11.59 19.81 -5.21
C HIS A 11 -11.95 19.23 -3.84
N PRO A 12 -12.29 17.93 -3.73
CA PRO A 12 -12.31 17.34 -2.42
C PRO A 12 -10.91 17.59 -1.86
N ILE A 13 -10.84 18.32 -0.75
CA ILE A 13 -9.63 18.37 0.07
C ILE A 13 -9.53 16.95 0.65
N GLY A 14 -9.12 16.01 -0.20
CA GLY A 14 -8.78 14.67 0.23
C GLY A 14 -7.56 14.84 1.10
N ILE A 15 -7.75 14.71 2.41
CA ILE A 15 -6.64 14.65 3.35
C ILE A 15 -5.82 13.44 2.91
N ARG A 16 -4.68 13.70 2.27
CA ARG A 16 -3.69 12.68 1.95
C ARG A 16 -3.28 12.04 3.27
N ALA A 17 -3.55 10.75 3.42
CA ALA A 17 -3.16 10.02 4.62
C ALA A 17 -1.64 9.96 4.71
N ASP A 18 -1.06 10.46 5.82
CA ASP A 18 0.37 10.33 6.07
C ASP A 18 0.70 8.90 6.54
N LEU A 19 1.20 8.08 5.62
CA LEU A 19 1.53 6.68 5.91
C LEU A 19 2.63 6.52 6.96
N ASN A 20 3.49 7.52 7.18
CA ASN A 20 4.44 7.46 8.29
C ASN A 20 3.73 7.58 9.63
N MET A 21 2.76 8.49 9.75
CA MET A 21 1.95 8.63 10.97
C MET A 21 1.20 7.33 11.28
N TYR A 22 0.58 6.71 10.27
CA TYR A 22 -0.06 5.40 10.46
C TYR A 22 0.92 4.31 10.90
N ALA A 23 2.15 4.30 10.36
CA ALA A 23 3.18 3.35 10.79
C ALA A 23 3.55 3.55 12.28
N GLU A 24 3.76 4.79 12.72
CA GLU A 24 4.05 5.11 14.12
C GLU A 24 2.89 4.72 15.04
N LEU A 25 1.64 4.95 14.63
CA LEU A 25 0.45 4.53 15.39
C LEU A 25 0.38 3.00 15.52
N VAL A 26 0.63 2.24 14.45
CA VAL A 26 0.68 0.78 14.49
C VAL A 26 1.75 0.30 15.47
N VAL A 27 2.96 0.88 15.42
CA VAL A 27 4.04 0.55 16.34
C VAL A 27 3.66 0.88 17.79
N ALA A 28 3.06 2.05 18.04
CA ALA A 28 2.63 2.45 19.37
C ALA A 28 1.55 1.52 19.92
N LEU A 29 0.52 1.20 19.14
CA LEU A 29 -0.56 0.30 19.55
C LEU A 29 -0.03 -1.09 19.87
N ALA A 30 0.81 -1.66 19.00
CA ALA A 30 1.42 -2.97 19.22
C ALA A 30 2.29 -2.98 20.49
N ARG A 31 3.09 -1.94 20.72
CA ARG A 31 3.95 -1.82 21.91
C ARG A 31 3.16 -1.68 23.22
N ASN A 32 1.97 -1.09 23.17
CA ASN A 32 1.10 -0.91 24.33
C ASN A 32 0.10 -2.07 24.50
N GLY A 33 0.20 -3.13 23.71
CA GLY A 33 -0.69 -4.29 23.81
C GLY A 33 -2.09 -4.07 23.24
N MET A 34 -2.32 -2.97 22.53
CA MET A 34 -3.61 -2.58 21.93
C MET A 34 -3.70 -3.02 20.47
N SER A 35 -3.34 -4.28 20.18
CA SER A 35 -3.21 -4.78 18.81
C SER A 35 -4.55 -4.92 18.09
N GLU A 36 -5.64 -5.04 18.85
CA GLU A 36 -7.03 -5.06 18.41
C GLU A 36 -7.47 -3.76 17.73
N GLU A 37 -6.88 -2.62 18.09
CA GLU A 37 -7.20 -1.31 17.52
C GLU A 37 -6.56 -1.08 16.15
N ILE A 38 -5.60 -1.93 15.75
CA ILE A 38 -4.86 -1.76 14.50
C ILE A 38 -5.77 -2.03 13.29
N ASP A 39 -6.60 -3.07 13.33
CA ASP A 39 -7.44 -3.40 12.18
C ASP A 39 -8.55 -2.36 11.93
N PRO A 40 -9.27 -1.85 12.95
CA PRO A 40 -10.13 -0.69 12.80
C PRO A 40 -9.41 0.54 12.21
N LEU A 41 -8.20 0.85 12.70
CA LEU A 41 -7.39 1.96 12.19
C LEU A 41 -7.09 1.81 10.69
N MET A 42 -6.73 0.61 10.24
CA MET A 42 -6.50 0.34 8.81
C MET A 42 -7.79 0.35 7.99
N GLY A 43 -8.92 -0.04 8.60
CA GLY A 43 -10.25 0.09 7.99
C GLY A 43 -10.62 1.54 7.73
N GLU A 44 -10.34 2.44 8.67
CA GLU A 44 -10.56 3.88 8.49
C GLU A 44 -9.63 4.48 7.43
N LEU A 45 -8.36 4.04 7.39
CA LEU A 45 -7.43 4.42 6.32
C LEU A 45 -7.99 4.03 4.93
N GLU A 46 -8.57 2.85 4.78
CA GLU A 46 -9.19 2.43 3.50
C GLU A 46 -10.41 3.30 3.13
N LYS A 47 -11.24 3.67 4.11
CA LYS A 47 -12.45 4.49 3.91
C LYS A 47 -12.16 5.94 3.58
N GLN A 48 -11.07 6.52 4.08
CA GLN A 48 -10.74 7.95 3.93
C GLN A 48 -10.34 8.37 2.50
N GLY A 49 -10.45 7.48 1.51
CA GLY A 49 -10.87 7.92 0.17
C GLY A 49 -9.77 8.51 -0.73
N GLY A 50 -8.79 7.69 -1.09
CA GLY A 50 -7.89 8.00 -2.21
C GLY A 50 -7.03 6.84 -2.73
N GLY A 51 -7.02 5.71 -2.00
CA GLY A 51 -6.02 4.68 -2.20
C GLY A 51 -4.65 5.10 -1.65
N ILE A 52 -3.75 4.13 -1.54
CA ILE A 52 -2.36 4.39 -1.17
C ILE A 52 -1.66 4.93 -2.41
N GLN A 53 -1.13 6.16 -2.35
CA GLN A 53 -0.22 6.60 -3.41
C GLN A 53 1.11 5.88 -3.27
N CYS A 54 1.36 4.94 -4.19
CA CYS A 54 2.59 4.16 -4.22
C CYS A 54 3.87 5.02 -4.43
N GLU A 55 3.71 6.29 -4.83
CA GLU A 55 4.80 7.28 -4.89
C GLU A 55 5.41 7.56 -3.50
N GLU A 56 4.67 7.34 -2.40
CA GLU A 56 5.15 7.47 -1.02
C GLU A 56 5.93 6.23 -0.53
N GLY A 57 6.89 5.76 -1.32
CA GLY A 57 7.56 4.46 -1.12
C GLY A 57 8.16 4.25 0.27
N LYS A 58 8.61 5.30 0.98
CA LYS A 58 9.15 5.18 2.34
C LYS A 58 8.07 5.03 3.42
N GLY A 59 6.99 5.79 3.34
CA GLY A 59 5.88 5.73 4.31
C GLY A 59 5.14 4.40 4.22
N LEU A 60 4.82 3.98 3.00
CA LEU A 60 4.20 2.69 2.73
C LEU A 60 5.07 1.51 3.24
N LEU A 61 6.37 1.55 2.98
CA LEU A 61 7.30 0.52 3.46
C LEU A 61 7.34 0.44 4.99
N ARG A 62 7.30 1.58 5.69
CA ARG A 62 7.24 1.61 7.16
C ARG A 62 5.95 1.01 7.66
N LEU A 63 4.82 1.39 7.08
CA LEU A 63 3.51 0.87 7.47
C LEU A 63 3.44 -0.66 7.28
N VAL A 64 3.86 -1.17 6.13
CA VAL A 64 3.90 -2.62 5.86
C VAL A 64 4.78 -3.35 6.87
N LYS A 65 5.98 -2.83 7.16
CA LYS A 65 6.86 -3.41 8.18
C LYS A 65 6.22 -3.41 9.57
N ALA A 66 5.55 -2.32 9.94
CA ALA A 66 4.88 -2.18 11.23
C ALA A 66 3.76 -3.22 11.38
N LEU A 67 2.93 -3.40 10.35
CA LEU A 67 1.83 -4.39 10.35
C LEU A 67 2.35 -5.83 10.42
N ILE A 68 3.41 -6.15 9.65
CA ILE A 68 4.05 -7.46 9.70
C ILE A 68 4.64 -7.71 11.09
N GLY A 69 5.32 -6.71 11.67
CA GLY A 69 5.90 -6.78 13.02
C GLY A 69 4.84 -6.97 14.11
N ALA A 70 3.68 -6.33 13.96
CA ALA A 70 2.53 -6.46 14.84
C ALA A 70 1.67 -7.72 14.57
N GLN A 71 2.10 -8.59 13.65
CA GLN A 71 1.39 -9.81 13.24
C GLN A 71 -0.06 -9.56 12.76
N ARG A 72 -0.34 -8.40 12.15
CA ARG A 72 -1.68 -8.04 11.66
C ARG A 72 -1.86 -8.50 10.22
N LYS A 73 -2.22 -9.77 10.05
CA LYS A 73 -2.43 -10.41 8.74
C LYS A 73 -3.47 -9.69 7.89
N GLU A 74 -4.69 -9.53 8.40
CA GLU A 74 -5.82 -8.97 7.64
C GLU A 74 -5.53 -7.54 7.17
N SER A 75 -4.97 -6.72 8.07
CA SER A 75 -4.50 -5.38 7.74
C SER A 75 -3.40 -5.36 6.68
N THR A 76 -2.45 -6.30 6.73
CA THR A 76 -1.39 -6.41 5.70
C THR A 76 -1.98 -6.74 4.33
N VAL A 77 -2.94 -7.67 4.27
CA VAL A 77 -3.68 -8.01 3.04
C VAL A 77 -4.49 -6.82 2.52
N ARG A 78 -5.15 -6.08 3.41
CA ARG A 78 -5.91 -4.87 3.06
C ARG A 78 -5.02 -3.81 2.42
N ILE A 79 -3.83 -3.56 2.98
CA ILE A 79 -2.84 -2.64 2.41
C ILE A 79 -2.41 -3.08 1.02
N TYR A 80 -2.11 -4.37 0.83
CA TYR A 80 -1.77 -4.91 -0.50
C TYR A 80 -2.91 -4.69 -1.51
N GLY A 81 -4.15 -4.97 -1.12
CA GLY A 81 -5.32 -4.70 -1.96
C GLY A 81 -5.45 -3.23 -2.36
N MET A 82 -5.17 -2.30 -1.43
CA MET A 82 -5.13 -0.87 -1.74
C MET A 82 -4.00 -0.49 -2.71
N MET A 83 -2.82 -1.11 -2.58
CA MET A 83 -1.71 -0.91 -3.53
C MET A 83 -2.07 -1.38 -4.94
N LYS A 84 -2.73 -2.53 -5.06
CA LYS A 84 -3.21 -3.05 -6.35
C LYS A 84 -4.24 -2.11 -6.98
N LYS A 85 -5.23 -1.65 -6.20
CA LYS A 85 -6.24 -0.68 -6.65
C LYS A 85 -5.62 0.64 -7.11
N SER A 86 -4.52 1.07 -6.50
CA SER A 86 -3.80 2.27 -6.93
C SER A 86 -2.88 2.05 -8.14
N GLY A 87 -2.72 0.81 -8.62
CA GLY A 87 -1.99 0.50 -9.85
C GLY A 87 -0.54 0.09 -9.65
N TRP A 88 -0.15 -0.34 -8.45
CA TRP A 88 1.13 -1.02 -8.24
C TRP A 88 1.26 -2.24 -9.17
N GLY A 89 2.41 -2.39 -9.83
CA GLY A 89 2.68 -3.48 -10.79
C GLY A 89 2.06 -3.29 -12.17
N SER A 90 1.12 -2.35 -12.35
CA SER A 90 0.45 -2.10 -13.64
C SER A 90 0.67 -0.69 -14.19
N ARG A 91 0.54 0.34 -13.33
CA ARG A 91 0.76 1.75 -13.65
C ARG A 91 2.04 2.30 -13.02
N TYR A 92 2.43 1.78 -11.86
CA TYR A 92 3.60 2.21 -11.13
C TYR A 92 4.62 1.08 -11.02
N GLU A 93 5.90 1.43 -11.15
CA GLU A 93 6.99 0.48 -10.99
C GLU A 93 6.99 -0.13 -9.58
N VAL A 94 7.21 -1.44 -9.51
CA VAL A 94 7.31 -2.14 -8.25
C VAL A 94 8.61 -1.74 -7.57
N ASN A 95 8.50 -1.14 -6.38
CA ASN A 95 9.66 -1.04 -5.49
C ASN A 95 10.07 -2.46 -5.05
N GLU A 96 11.19 -2.95 -5.58
CA GLU A 96 11.67 -4.32 -5.37
C GLU A 96 11.81 -4.68 -3.88
N TYR A 97 12.35 -3.75 -3.07
CA TYR A 97 12.52 -3.99 -1.64
C TYR A 97 11.20 -4.09 -0.91
N LEU A 98 10.25 -3.19 -1.20
CA LEU A 98 8.90 -3.26 -0.64
C LEU A 98 8.21 -4.57 -1.03
N GLY A 99 8.27 -4.97 -2.30
CA GLY A 99 7.70 -6.22 -2.77
C GLY A 99 8.28 -7.43 -2.04
N ARG A 100 9.61 -7.50 -1.90
CA ARG A 100 10.28 -8.59 -1.15
C ARG A 100 9.89 -8.63 0.33
N VAL A 101 9.73 -7.48 0.98
CA VAL A 101 9.27 -7.40 2.38
C VAL A 101 7.85 -7.90 2.50
N LEU A 102 6.97 -7.46 1.60
CA LEU A 102 5.55 -7.82 1.61
C LEU A 102 5.34 -9.31 1.32
N SER A 103 5.97 -9.85 0.26
CA SER A 103 5.94 -11.28 -0.10
C SER A 103 6.38 -12.15 1.10
N LYS A 104 7.51 -11.84 1.73
CA LYS A 104 7.97 -12.57 2.93
C LYS A 104 6.99 -12.49 4.09
N GLY A 105 6.40 -11.33 4.34
CA GLY A 105 5.39 -11.15 5.40
C GLY A 105 4.15 -11.99 5.17
N LEU A 106 3.60 -11.95 3.95
CA LEU A 106 2.42 -12.71 3.56
C LEU A 106 2.67 -14.23 3.63
N ARG A 107 3.83 -14.73 3.17
CA ARG A 107 4.20 -16.15 3.35
C ARG A 107 4.21 -16.57 4.82
N ARG A 108 4.75 -15.73 5.71
CA ARG A 108 4.75 -16.02 7.17
C ARG A 108 3.36 -16.08 7.76
N PHE A 109 2.39 -15.39 7.15
CA PHE A 109 0.99 -15.45 7.53
C PHE A 109 0.20 -16.59 6.87
N GLY A 110 0.83 -17.38 6.00
CA GLY A 110 0.17 -18.44 5.22
C GLY A 110 -0.53 -17.94 3.95
N GLU A 111 -0.41 -16.65 3.62
CA GLU A 111 -0.97 -16.04 2.42
C GLU A 111 -0.05 -16.31 1.20
N VAL A 112 0.13 -17.60 0.88
CA VAL A 112 1.09 -18.08 -0.12
C VAL A 112 0.76 -17.58 -1.52
N GLU A 113 -0.52 -17.63 -1.91
CA GLU A 113 -0.97 -17.21 -3.25
C GLU A 113 -0.70 -15.73 -3.52
N LEU A 114 -0.98 -14.87 -2.53
CA LEU A 114 -0.68 -13.43 -2.62
C LEU A 114 0.83 -13.16 -2.68
N ALA A 115 1.64 -13.95 -1.97
CA ALA A 115 3.08 -13.83 -2.05
C ALA A 115 3.64 -14.29 -3.41
N ASP A 116 3.10 -15.38 -3.98
CA ASP A 116 3.47 -15.87 -5.30
C ASP A 116 3.12 -14.85 -6.39
N GLU A 117 1.96 -14.18 -6.29
CA GLU A 117 1.58 -13.08 -7.18
C GLU A 117 2.62 -11.94 -7.14
N ILE A 118 3.02 -11.50 -5.93
CA ILE A 118 4.05 -10.46 -5.76
C ILE A 118 5.38 -10.89 -6.39
N ASP A 119 5.80 -12.13 -6.17
CA ASP A 119 7.06 -12.64 -6.72
C ASP A 119 7.01 -12.71 -8.26
N GLN A 120 5.84 -13.00 -8.85
CA GLN A 120 5.65 -12.94 -10.30
C GLN A 120 5.74 -11.51 -10.84
N GLU A 121 5.14 -10.52 -10.16
CA GLU A 121 5.26 -9.11 -10.55
C GLU A 121 6.72 -8.61 -10.44
N LEU A 122 7.44 -9.04 -9.38
CA LEU A 122 8.87 -8.77 -9.22
C LEU A 122 9.72 -9.44 -10.33
N GLY A 123 9.41 -10.70 -10.68
CA GLY A 123 10.13 -11.47 -11.69
C GLY A 123 9.85 -11.02 -13.13
N GLY A 124 8.64 -10.53 -13.40
CA GLY A 124 8.25 -9.96 -14.69
C GLY A 124 9.10 -8.75 -15.11
N LEU A 125 9.55 -7.94 -14.14
CA LEU A 125 10.44 -6.80 -14.36
C LEU A 125 11.79 -7.22 -14.97
N PHE A 126 12.35 -8.34 -14.52
CA PHE A 126 13.62 -8.85 -15.05
C PHE A 126 13.49 -9.43 -16.48
N LYS A 127 12.33 -9.97 -16.84
CA LYS A 127 12.08 -10.47 -18.21
C LYS A 127 11.79 -9.35 -19.21
N GLY A 128 11.15 -8.25 -18.79
CA GLY A 128 10.88 -7.08 -19.65
C GLY A 128 12.13 -6.29 -20.02
N ILE A 129 13.13 -6.23 -19.13
CA ILE A 129 14.41 -5.53 -19.38
C ILE A 129 15.30 -6.28 -20.38
N LEU A 130 15.16 -7.61 -20.49
CA LEU A 130 15.96 -8.44 -21.40
C LEU A 130 15.45 -8.45 -22.86
N VAL A 131 14.35 -7.74 -23.16
CA VAL A 131 13.84 -7.63 -24.54
C VAL A 131 14.01 -6.19 -25.06
N LYS A 132 15.20 -5.87 -25.57
CA LYS A 132 15.47 -4.78 -26.53
C LYS A 132 16.73 -5.07 -27.34
N PRO A 133 16.83 -4.59 -28.59
CA PRO A 133 16.03 -4.92 -29.76
C PRO A 133 16.74 -5.99 -30.62
N ARG A 134 16.02 -6.69 -31.50
CA ARG A 134 16.66 -7.33 -32.64
C ARG A 134 17.13 -6.22 -33.57
N VAL A 135 18.44 -6.16 -33.79
CA VAL A 135 19.15 -5.33 -34.77
C VAL A 135 18.55 -5.52 -36.16
#